data_AF-A0A060ZIW2-F1
#
_entry.id   AF-A0A060ZIW2-F1
#
_cell.length_a   1.000
_cell.length_b   1.000
_cell.length_c   1.000
_cell.angle_alpha   90.00
_cell.angle_beta   90.00
_cell.angle_gamma   90.00
#
_symmetry.space_group_name_H-M   'P 1'
#
loop_
_entity.id
_entity.type
_entity.pdbx_description
1 polymer ?
#
loop_
_entity_poly.entity_id
_entity_poly.type
_entity_poly.pdbx_seq_one_letter_code
_entity_poly.pdbx_strand_id
1 'polypeptide(L)'
;MVYIASVVVETVKAYGFDKVLADIRQHSPLVMAVLLPVGPWAPSLSVHLQLKTVLRFVGPADSINSCSFVQMMEQRLENAFEEAQDKVMESYSGLSVEIQSTSQAIGSPAVSLVYVVKNQAAILNGTVSSGLLNQLTAELVGYFLFFPPLVIAERKCPTASWEGFEWHVLPGFFSLFIYLFSDT
;
A
#
# COMPACT_ATOMS: atom_id res chain seq x y z
N MET A 1 -5.11 6.10 19.71
CA MET A 1 -4.97 6.11 18.24
C MET A 1 -3.50 5.86 17.92
N VAL A 2 -3.18 4.83 17.14
CA VAL A 2 -1.80 4.48 16.73
C VAL A 2 -1.72 4.60 15.21
N TYR A 3 -0.69 5.27 14.70
CA TYR A 3 -0.48 5.52 13.27
C TYR A 3 0.64 4.66 12.70
N ILE A 4 0.56 4.38 11.40
CA ILE A 4 1.64 3.70 10.69
C ILE A 4 2.89 4.59 10.55
N ALA A 5 4.06 3.95 10.47
CA ALA A 5 5.35 4.65 10.43
C ALA A 5 5.48 5.61 9.24
N SER A 6 4.95 5.26 8.06
CA SER A 6 5.00 6.13 6.87
C SER A 6 4.31 7.47 7.09
N VAL A 7 3.14 7.47 7.75
CA VAL A 7 2.41 8.70 8.09
C VAL A 7 3.18 9.54 9.10
N VAL A 8 3.81 8.91 10.10
CA VAL A 8 4.64 9.62 11.09
C VAL A 8 5.85 10.28 10.41
N VAL A 9 6.51 9.58 9.49
CA VAL A 9 7.65 10.12 8.74
C VAL A 9 7.22 11.28 7.84
N GLU A 10 6.11 11.14 7.11
CA GLU A 10 5.58 12.20 6.24
C GLU A 10 5.15 13.45 7.02
N THR A 11 4.49 13.27 8.16
CA THR A 11 4.05 14.39 9.01
C THR A 11 5.23 15.13 9.64
N VAL A 12 6.24 14.40 10.14
CA VAL A 12 7.47 15.00 10.66
C VAL A 12 8.23 15.75 9.55
N LYS A 13 8.31 15.17 8.35
CA LYS A 13 8.95 15.79 7.19
C LYS A 13 8.22 17.07 6.77
N ALA A 14 6.90 17.06 6.75
CA ALA A 14 6.08 18.22 6.39
C ALA A 14 6.14 19.33 7.44
N TYR A 15 6.19 18.98 8.73
CA TYR A 15 6.31 19.94 9.82
C TYR A 15 7.68 20.63 9.81
N GLY A 16 8.73 19.85 9.52
CA GLY A 16 10.11 20.29 9.46
C GLY A 16 10.86 19.92 10.73
N PHE A 17 12.00 19.23 10.56
CA PHE A 17 12.79 18.71 11.67
C PHE A 17 13.32 19.80 12.60
N ASP A 18 13.66 20.98 12.07
CA ASP A 18 14.11 22.12 12.89
C ASP A 18 13.03 22.58 13.88
N LYS A 19 11.76 22.53 13.47
CA LYS A 19 10.63 22.87 14.33
C LYS A 19 10.38 21.80 15.39
N VAL A 20 10.46 20.52 15.01
CA VAL A 20 10.39 19.41 15.98
C VAL A 20 11.47 19.56 17.05
N LEU A 21 12.71 19.84 16.64
CA LEU A 21 13.82 20.03 17.57
C LEU A 21 13.61 21.24 18.48
N ALA A 22 13.09 22.35 17.94
CA ALA A 22 12.75 23.53 18.72
C ALA A 22 11.68 23.22 19.80
N ASP A 23 10.64 22.47 19.46
CA ASP A 23 9.58 22.07 20.39
C ASP A 23 10.09 21.10 21.48
N ILE A 24 10.98 20.17 21.12
CA ILE A 24 11.62 19.28 22.09
C ILE A 24 12.46 20.09 23.08
N ARG A 25 13.21 21.09 22.60
CA ARG A 25 14.03 21.96 23.45
C ARG A 25 13.20 22.80 24.41
N GLN A 26 11.95 23.13 24.06
CA GLN A 26 11.03 23.82 24.97
C GLN A 26 10.74 23.00 26.23
N HIS A 27 10.74 21.67 26.12
CA HIS A 27 10.45 20.75 27.24
C HIS A 27 11.71 20.16 27.87
N SER A 28 12.77 19.98 27.08
CA SER A 28 14.05 19.45 27.53
C SER A 28 15.21 20.25 26.88
N PRO A 29 15.63 21.36 27.50
CA PRO A 29 16.60 22.29 26.92
C PRO A 29 18.01 21.70 26.77
N LEU A 30 18.29 20.56 27.39
CA LEU A 30 19.57 19.85 27.30
C LEU A 30 19.68 18.99 26.02
N VAL A 31 18.61 18.85 25.24
CA VAL A 31 18.65 18.10 23.97
C VAL A 31 19.42 18.90 22.91
N MET A 32 20.66 18.48 22.68
CA MET A 32 21.55 19.12 21.69
C MET A 32 21.29 18.62 20.27
N ALA A 33 20.91 17.35 20.12
CA ALA A 33 20.59 16.73 18.85
C ALA A 33 19.55 15.62 19.04
N VAL A 34 18.72 15.42 18.03
CA VAL A 34 17.88 14.24 17.88
C VAL A 34 18.52 13.42 16.76
N LEU A 35 18.77 12.13 17.01
CA LEU A 35 19.26 11.23 15.95
C LEU A 35 18.20 11.15 14.86
N LEU A 36 18.46 11.83 13.75
CA LEU A 36 17.61 11.77 12.59
C LEU A 36 17.85 10.46 11.85
N PRO A 37 16.80 9.69 11.56
CA PRO A 37 16.90 8.61 10.61
C PRO A 37 17.31 9.21 9.26
N VAL A 38 18.47 8.82 8.74
CA VAL A 38 18.96 9.25 7.41
C VAL A 38 18.11 8.65 6.28
N GLY A 39 17.18 7.76 6.63
CA GLY A 39 16.18 7.17 5.75
C GLY A 39 14.95 6.71 6.55
N PRO A 40 13.90 6.21 5.88
CA PRO A 40 12.75 5.63 6.57
C PRO A 40 13.21 4.55 7.57
N TRP A 41 12.51 4.43 8.72
CA TRP A 41 12.83 3.44 9.76
C TRP A 41 12.83 1.99 9.26
N ALA A 42 12.21 1.74 8.11
CA ALA A 42 12.35 0.52 7.34
C ALA A 42 12.99 0.84 5.98
N PRO A 43 13.93 0.02 5.47
CA PRO A 43 14.49 0.21 4.14
C PRO A 43 13.37 0.25 3.10
N SER A 44 13.42 1.22 2.17
CA SER A 44 12.48 1.27 1.06
C SER A 44 12.68 0.02 0.20
N LEU A 45 11.73 -0.91 0.27
CA LEU A 45 11.77 -2.12 -0.53
C LEU A 45 11.73 -1.76 -2.02
N SER A 46 12.52 -2.49 -2.81
CA SER A 46 12.57 -2.32 -4.26
C SER A 46 11.17 -2.35 -4.86
N VAL A 47 10.90 -1.44 -5.78
CA VAL A 47 9.56 -1.24 -6.37
C VAL A 47 9.00 -2.54 -6.98
N HIS A 48 9.87 -3.39 -7.52
CA HIS A 48 9.52 -4.71 -8.08
C HIS A 48 9.04 -5.75 -7.07
N LEU A 49 9.19 -5.50 -5.76
CA LEU A 49 8.68 -6.35 -4.68
C LEU A 49 7.30 -5.87 -4.17
N GLN A 50 6.87 -4.69 -4.61
CA GLN A 50 5.68 -4.02 -4.10
C GLN A 50 4.48 -4.24 -5.03
N LEU A 51 3.31 -4.42 -4.41
CA LEU A 51 2.03 -4.38 -5.08
C LEU A 51 1.32 -3.08 -4.72
N LYS A 52 0.50 -2.60 -5.65
CA LYS A 52 -0.42 -1.50 -5.42
C LYS A 52 -1.84 -1.99 -5.69
N THR A 53 -2.67 -1.91 -4.66
CA THR A 53 -4.12 -2.11 -4.80
C THR A 53 -4.84 -0.79 -4.57
N VAL A 54 -5.76 -0.43 -5.46
CA VAL A 54 -6.63 0.74 -5.29
C VAL A 54 -8.00 0.24 -4.88
N LEU A 55 -8.49 0.68 -3.73
CA LEU A 55 -9.81 0.37 -3.19
C LEU A 55 -10.79 1.50 -3.49
N ARG A 56 -12.06 1.12 -3.67
CA ARG A 56 -13.17 2.04 -3.83
C ARG A 56 -14.04 2.10 -2.58
N PHE A 57 -14.70 3.24 -2.38
CA PHE A 57 -15.73 3.45 -1.35
C PHE A 57 -15.23 3.27 0.09
N VAL A 58 -13.99 3.66 0.38
CA VAL A 58 -13.54 3.72 1.78
C VAL A 58 -14.22 4.93 2.44
N GLY A 59 -14.97 4.68 3.50
CA GLY A 59 -15.76 5.71 4.16
C GLY A 59 -14.87 6.73 4.88
N PRO A 60 -15.32 7.98 5.06
CA PRO A 60 -14.56 8.99 5.81
C PRO A 60 -14.40 8.64 7.31
N ALA A 61 -15.20 7.69 7.81
CA ALA A 61 -15.08 7.14 9.16
C ALA A 61 -13.88 6.18 9.31
N ASP A 62 -13.40 5.60 8.21
CA ASP A 62 -12.27 4.67 8.22
C ASP A 62 -10.95 5.46 8.22
N SER A 63 -10.27 5.50 9.36
CA SER A 63 -8.94 6.13 9.46
C SER A 63 -7.90 5.27 8.76
N ILE A 64 -7.69 5.51 7.46
CA ILE A 64 -6.77 4.72 6.62
C ILE A 64 -5.33 4.71 7.12
N ASN A 65 -4.95 5.76 7.88
CA ASN A 65 -3.62 5.94 8.45
C ASN A 65 -3.46 5.24 9.81
N SER A 66 -4.53 4.64 10.33
CA SER A 66 -4.53 3.93 11.61
C SER A 66 -3.98 2.51 11.46
N CYS A 67 -3.31 2.05 12.52
CA CYS A 67 -2.83 0.68 12.60
C CYS A 67 -3.98 -0.34 12.52
N SER A 68 -5.15 -0.04 13.10
CA SER A 68 -6.33 -0.91 13.05
C SER A 68 -6.85 -1.13 11.63
N PHE A 69 -6.87 -0.09 10.80
CA PHE A 69 -7.26 -0.22 9.40
C PHE A 69 -6.24 -1.07 8.63
N VAL A 70 -4.96 -0.81 8.84
CA VAL A 70 -3.87 -1.54 8.19
C VAL A 70 -3.87 -3.03 8.55
N GLN A 71 -3.93 -3.37 9.84
CA GLN A 71 -3.95 -4.77 10.29
C GLN A 71 -5.16 -5.54 9.76
N MET A 72 -6.35 -4.90 9.77
CA MET A 72 -7.55 -5.48 9.19
C MET A 72 -7.38 -5.76 7.69
N MET A 73 -6.72 -4.85 6.96
CA MET A 73 -6.51 -4.99 5.53
C MET A 73 -5.43 -6.02 5.20
N GLU A 74 -4.36 -6.09 5.98
CA GLU A 74 -3.32 -7.12 5.88
C GLU A 74 -3.95 -8.52 6.03
N GLN A 75 -4.72 -8.73 7.09
CA GLN A 75 -5.41 -10.01 7.33
C GLN A 75 -6.34 -10.41 6.17
N ARG A 76 -7.05 -9.43 5.59
CA ARG A 76 -7.95 -9.70 4.44
C ARG A 76 -7.18 -10.04 3.17
N LEU A 77 -6.06 -9.35 2.92
CA LEU A 77 -5.16 -9.67 1.82
C LEU A 77 -4.54 -11.06 2.02
N GLU A 78 -4.12 -11.41 3.23
CA GLU A 78 -3.59 -12.74 3.56
C GLU A 78 -4.59 -13.85 3.22
N ASN A 79 -5.85 -13.71 3.63
CA ASN A 79 -6.91 -14.67 3.28
C ASN A 79 -7.11 -14.78 1.75
N ALA A 80 -7.04 -13.65 1.03
CA ALA A 80 -7.12 -13.67 -0.43
C ALA A 80 -5.91 -14.37 -1.08
N PHE A 81 -4.71 -14.19 -0.53
CA PHE A 81 -3.51 -14.87 -1.00
C PHE A 81 -3.53 -16.37 -0.70
N GLU A 82 -4.10 -16.78 0.44
CA GLU A 82 -4.29 -18.18 0.80
C GLU A 82 -5.26 -18.87 -0.17
N GLU A 83 -6.41 -18.24 -0.47
CA GLU A 83 -7.35 -18.77 -1.48
C GLU A 83 -6.73 -18.79 -2.89
N ALA A 84 -5.98 -17.76 -3.26
CA ALA A 84 -5.25 -17.72 -4.52
C ALA A 84 -4.23 -18.86 -4.64
N GLN A 85 -3.54 -19.15 -3.54
CA GLN A 85 -2.58 -20.24 -3.49
C GLN A 85 -3.26 -21.59 -3.64
N ASP A 86 -4.44 -21.82 -3.04
CA ASP A 86 -5.17 -23.09 -3.20
C ASP A 86 -5.58 -23.38 -4.67
N LYS A 87 -5.73 -22.32 -5.49
CA LYS A 87 -5.97 -22.46 -6.93
C LYS A 87 -4.72 -22.85 -7.73
N VAL A 88 -3.53 -22.69 -7.18
CA VAL A 88 -2.25 -23.02 -7.84
C VAL A 88 -1.64 -24.22 -7.12
N MET A 89 -0.95 -25.11 -7.84
CA MET A 89 -0.18 -26.20 -7.19
C MET A 89 1.12 -25.68 -6.52
N GLU A 90 1.13 -24.45 -5.99
CA GLU A 90 2.27 -23.84 -5.33
C GLU A 90 2.12 -23.95 -3.80
N SER A 91 3.14 -24.52 -3.13
CA SER A 91 3.13 -24.72 -1.68
C SER A 91 4.02 -23.69 -0.96
N TYR A 92 3.54 -22.45 -0.82
CA TYR A 92 4.08 -21.51 0.14
C TYR A 92 3.71 -21.91 1.57
N SER A 93 4.64 -21.67 2.49
CA SER A 93 4.57 -22.08 3.89
C SER A 93 3.98 -20.99 4.78
N GLY A 94 2.80 -20.49 4.40
CA GLY A 94 2.11 -19.37 5.05
C GLY A 94 2.55 -18.03 4.47
N LEU A 95 1.65 -17.42 3.68
CA LEU A 95 1.82 -16.09 3.14
C LEU A 95 1.41 -15.04 4.18
N SER A 96 2.25 -14.02 4.38
CA SER A 96 1.90 -12.85 5.19
C SER A 96 2.01 -11.57 4.38
N VAL A 97 1.23 -10.55 4.76
CA VAL A 97 1.16 -9.28 4.04
C VAL A 97 1.58 -8.15 4.95
N GLU A 98 2.42 -7.24 4.43
CA GLU A 98 2.82 -6.03 5.16
C GLU A 98 2.54 -4.78 4.33
N ILE A 99 1.62 -3.95 4.80
CA ILE A 99 1.28 -2.66 4.19
C ILE A 99 2.33 -1.63 4.58
N GLN A 100 3.02 -1.11 3.57
CA GLN A 100 4.06 -0.09 3.70
C GLN A 100 3.48 1.32 3.77
N SER A 101 2.43 1.58 2.98
CA SER A 101 1.80 2.91 2.93
C SER A 101 0.35 2.86 2.47
N THR A 102 -0.43 3.80 3.00
CA THR A 102 -1.81 4.08 2.60
C THR A 102 -1.92 5.52 2.13
N SER A 103 -2.63 5.77 1.03
CA SER A 103 -2.83 7.13 0.53
C SER A 103 -4.19 7.28 -0.12
N GLN A 104 -4.90 8.38 0.15
CA GLN A 104 -6.17 8.71 -0.51
C GLN A 104 -5.95 9.82 -1.54
N ALA A 105 -6.58 9.68 -2.71
CA ALA A 105 -6.54 10.73 -3.72
C ALA A 105 -7.39 11.93 -3.29
N ILE A 106 -6.87 13.14 -3.49
CA ILE A 106 -7.57 14.39 -3.14
C ILE A 106 -8.88 14.45 -3.94
N GLY A 107 -10.00 14.70 -3.26
CA GLY A 107 -11.32 14.79 -3.89
C GLY A 107 -11.94 13.44 -4.28
N SER A 108 -11.35 12.31 -3.89
CA SER A 108 -11.86 10.96 -4.22
C SER A 108 -11.91 10.06 -2.99
N PRO A 109 -12.96 9.21 -2.84
CA PRO A 109 -13.00 8.17 -1.80
C PRO A 109 -12.07 6.98 -2.12
N ALA A 110 -11.27 7.05 -3.19
CA ALA A 110 -10.36 5.99 -3.59
C ALA A 110 -9.09 5.97 -2.72
N VAL A 111 -8.76 4.79 -2.18
CA VAL A 111 -7.62 4.58 -1.29
C VAL A 111 -6.63 3.64 -1.96
N SER A 112 -5.38 4.05 -2.06
CA SER A 112 -4.28 3.21 -2.52
C SER A 112 -3.57 2.58 -1.33
N LEU A 113 -3.34 1.27 -1.44
CA LEU A 113 -2.53 0.48 -0.54
C LEU A 113 -1.26 0.05 -1.28
N VAL A 114 -0.11 0.22 -0.64
CA VAL A 114 1.16 -0.33 -1.12
C VAL A 114 1.64 -1.34 -0.10
N TYR A 115 1.86 -2.57 -0.53
CA TYR A 115 2.21 -3.68 0.35
C TYR A 115 3.18 -4.65 -0.31
N VAL A 116 3.75 -5.50 0.51
CA VAL A 116 4.58 -6.63 0.08
C VAL A 116 4.00 -7.92 0.64
N VAL A 117 4.28 -9.02 -0.05
CA VAL A 117 3.90 -10.36 0.39
C VAL A 117 5.15 -11.09 0.81
N LYS A 118 5.10 -11.81 1.92
CA LYS A 118 6.20 -12.62 2.41
C LYS A 118 5.78 -14.07 2.48
N ASN A 119 6.73 -14.95 2.21
CA ASN A 119 6.66 -16.34 2.62
C ASN A 119 7.62 -16.49 3.80
N GLN A 120 7.06 -16.62 5.01
CA GLN A 120 7.82 -16.59 6.26
C GLN A 120 8.65 -15.29 6.41
N ALA A 121 9.99 -15.38 6.26
CA ALA A 121 10.91 -14.25 6.37
C ALA A 121 11.33 -13.67 5.00
N ALA A 122 11.01 -14.34 3.89
CA ALA A 122 11.43 -13.93 2.55
C ALA A 122 10.33 -13.12 1.86
N ILE A 123 10.68 -11.96 1.31
CA ILE A 123 9.75 -11.13 0.52
C ILE A 123 9.64 -11.74 -0.88
N LEU A 124 8.41 -11.93 -1.35
CA LEU A 124 8.10 -12.42 -2.68
C LEU A 124 8.21 -11.31 -3.73
N ASN A 125 8.51 -11.73 -4.96
CA ASN A 125 8.53 -10.81 -6.10
C ASN A 125 7.12 -10.31 -6.41
N GLY A 126 6.99 -9.02 -6.73
CA GLY A 126 5.71 -8.39 -7.05
C GLY A 126 4.98 -9.07 -8.22
N THR A 127 5.73 -9.55 -9.23
CA THR A 127 5.17 -10.32 -10.34
C THR A 127 4.58 -11.66 -9.87
N VAL A 128 5.28 -12.41 -9.02
CA VAL A 128 4.80 -13.69 -8.45
C VAL A 128 3.55 -13.45 -7.60
N SER A 129 3.62 -12.49 -6.68
CA SER A 129 2.49 -12.11 -5.84
C SER A 129 1.28 -11.64 -6.66
N SER A 130 1.50 -10.80 -7.68
CA SER A 130 0.39 -10.38 -8.56
C SER A 130 -0.19 -11.55 -9.35
N GLY A 131 0.65 -12.52 -9.75
CA GLY A 131 0.26 -13.74 -10.42
C GLY A 131 -0.63 -14.65 -9.56
N LEU A 132 -0.41 -14.67 -8.24
CA LEU A 132 -1.30 -15.37 -7.29
C LEU A 132 -2.68 -14.70 -7.26
N LEU A 133 -2.76 -13.40 -7.02
CA LEU A 133 -4.07 -12.70 -7.00
C LEU A 133 -4.82 -12.81 -8.33
N ASN A 134 -4.12 -12.93 -9.46
CA ASN A 134 -4.72 -13.13 -10.77
C ASN A 134 -5.43 -14.49 -10.94
N GLN A 135 -5.23 -15.44 -10.03
CA GLN A 135 -6.00 -16.68 -10.00
C GLN A 135 -7.43 -16.47 -9.47
N LEU A 136 -7.63 -15.36 -8.74
CA LEU A 136 -8.93 -14.97 -8.23
C LEU A 136 -9.57 -13.94 -9.16
N THR A 137 -10.90 -13.97 -9.22
CA THR A 137 -11.64 -12.93 -9.94
C THR A 137 -11.66 -11.63 -9.13
N ALA A 138 -11.85 -10.49 -9.81
CA ALA A 138 -11.91 -9.20 -9.15
C ALA A 138 -13.02 -9.12 -8.08
N GLU A 139 -14.13 -9.82 -8.31
CA GLU A 139 -15.25 -9.94 -7.39
C GLU A 139 -14.86 -10.71 -6.13
N LEU A 140 -14.14 -11.82 -6.30
CA LEU A 140 -13.69 -12.65 -5.18
C LEU A 140 -12.63 -11.91 -4.34
N VAL A 141 -11.70 -11.20 -4.99
CA VAL A 141 -10.76 -10.34 -4.26
C VAL A 141 -11.51 -9.23 -3.51
N GLY A 142 -12.48 -8.58 -4.15
CA GLY A 142 -13.32 -7.57 -3.49
C GLY A 142 -14.14 -8.09 -2.33
N TYR A 143 -14.59 -9.34 -2.40
CA TYR A 143 -15.25 -10.03 -1.30
C TYR A 143 -14.32 -10.18 -0.09
N PHE A 144 -13.08 -10.64 -0.28
CA PHE A 144 -12.11 -10.73 0.82
C PHE A 144 -11.76 -9.37 1.42
N LEU A 145 -11.56 -8.36 0.56
CA LEU A 145 -11.17 -7.03 1.01
C LEU A 145 -12.33 -6.25 1.65
N PHE A 146 -13.58 -6.67 1.42
CA PHE A 146 -14.81 -5.89 1.69
C PHE A 146 -14.84 -4.51 1.02
N PHE A 147 -13.92 -4.26 0.10
CA PHE A 147 -13.87 -3.07 -0.73
C PHE A 147 -13.65 -3.52 -2.16
N PRO A 148 -14.47 -3.07 -3.13
CA PRO A 148 -14.26 -3.43 -4.51
C PRO A 148 -12.91 -2.88 -5.00
N PRO A 149 -11.97 -3.74 -5.44
CA PRO A 149 -10.69 -3.29 -5.94
C PRO A 149 -10.88 -2.66 -7.31
N LEU A 150 -10.35 -1.45 -7.48
CA LEU A 150 -10.27 -0.75 -8.76
C LEU A 150 -9.12 -1.24 -9.62
N VAL A 151 -7.98 -1.53 -8.98
CA VAL A 151 -6.73 -1.93 -9.62
C VAL A 151 -5.99 -2.85 -8.67
N ILE A 152 -5.44 -3.93 -9.21
CA ILE A 152 -4.44 -4.78 -8.55
C ILE A 152 -3.29 -4.89 -9.55
N ALA A 153 -2.14 -4.32 -9.22
CA ALA A 153 -0.99 -4.35 -10.12
C ALA A 153 0.33 -4.34 -9.35
N GLU A 154 1.36 -4.91 -9.96
CA GLU A 154 2.74 -4.66 -9.54
C GLU A 154 3.06 -3.16 -9.64
N ARG A 155 3.85 -2.65 -8.71
CA ARG A 155 4.32 -1.28 -8.79
C ARG A 155 5.45 -1.25 -9.83
N LYS A 156 5.32 -0.41 -10.87
CA LYS A 156 6.45 -0.07 -11.77
C LYS A 156 7.16 1.18 -11.26
N CYS A 157 8.47 1.25 -11.44
CA CYS A 157 9.25 2.44 -11.11
C CYS A 157 8.68 3.62 -11.91
N PRO A 158 8.35 4.77 -11.30
CA PRO A 158 7.93 5.93 -12.07
C PRO A 158 9.15 6.42 -12.86
N THR A 159 9.23 6.05 -14.13
CA THR A 159 10.15 6.68 -15.08
C THR A 159 9.80 8.17 -15.13
N ALA A 160 10.79 9.00 -14.82
CA ALA A 160 10.70 10.44 -14.91
C ALA A 160 10.59 10.88 -16.38
N SER A 161 9.40 10.75 -16.97
CA SER A 161 8.96 11.48 -18.16
C SER A 161 7.51 11.14 -18.44
N TRP A 162 6.65 12.15 -18.42
CA TRP A 162 5.26 12.08 -18.83
C TRP A 162 5.19 11.90 -20.35
N GLU A 163 5.36 10.68 -20.85
CA GLU A 163 5.05 10.30 -22.23
C GLU A 163 5.13 8.77 -22.34
N GLY A 164 4.00 8.12 -22.61
CA GLY A 164 3.97 6.68 -22.93
C GLY A 164 3.46 5.78 -21.80
N PHE A 165 2.18 5.92 -21.42
CA PHE A 165 1.48 4.91 -20.64
C PHE A 165 0.93 3.81 -21.55
N GLU A 166 1.74 2.78 -21.81
CA GLU A 166 1.24 1.51 -22.33
C GLU A 166 0.89 0.60 -21.15
N TRP A 167 -0.39 0.66 -20.74
CA TRP A 167 -0.92 -0.14 -19.65
C TRP A 167 -1.33 -1.52 -20.17
N HIS A 168 -0.59 -2.56 -19.80
CA HIS A 168 -1.12 -3.92 -19.85
C HIS A 168 -2.15 -4.09 -18.72
N VAL A 169 -3.37 -3.62 -18.98
CA VAL A 169 -4.54 -3.80 -18.10
C VAL A 169 -5.02 -5.24 -18.23
N LEU A 170 -5.31 -5.89 -17.10
CA LEU A 170 -5.89 -7.23 -17.06
C LEU A 170 -7.24 -7.24 -17.83
N PRO A 171 -7.54 -8.30 -18.61
CA PRO A 171 -8.68 -8.33 -19.53
C PRO A 171 -10.09 -8.25 -18.87
N GLY A 172 -10.18 -8.18 -17.55
CA GLY A 172 -11.44 -7.93 -16.81
C GLY A 172 -11.64 -6.49 -16.30
N PHE A 173 -10.63 -5.62 -16.37
CA PHE A 173 -10.67 -4.27 -15.80
C PHE A 173 -10.91 -3.16 -16.85
N PHE A 174 -11.10 -3.54 -18.11
CA PHE A 174 -11.24 -2.63 -19.25
C PHE A 174 -12.45 -1.69 -19.17
N SER A 175 -13.57 -2.12 -18.59
CA SER A 175 -14.84 -1.38 -18.74
C SER A 175 -14.97 -0.14 -17.85
N LEU A 176 -14.14 0.00 -16.82
CA LEU A 176 -14.28 1.08 -15.82
C LEU A 176 -13.24 2.20 -15.99
N PHE A 177 -12.22 1.97 -16.82
CA PHE A 177 -11.12 2.91 -17.05
C PHE A 177 -11.55 4.11 -17.89
N ILE A 178 -12.52 3.95 -18.80
CA ILE A 178 -13.04 5.06 -19.62
C ILE A 178 -13.87 6.05 -18.79
N TYR A 179 -14.57 5.61 -17.75
CA TYR A 179 -15.46 6.49 -16.99
C TYR A 179 -14.76 7.39 -15.97
N LEU A 180 -13.55 7.06 -15.50
CA LEU A 180 -12.85 7.87 -14.49
C LEU A 180 -11.97 8.99 -15.07
N PHE A 181 -11.72 9.00 -16.37
CA PHE A 181 -10.95 10.05 -17.07
C PHE A 181 -11.81 10.91 -18.01
N SER A 182 -13.12 10.70 -18.06
CA SER A 182 -14.05 11.42 -18.96
C SER A 182 -14.80 12.59 -18.30
N ASP A 183 -14.55 12.92 -17.04
CA ASP A 183 -15.05 14.17 -16.46
C ASP A 183 -13.89 14.97 -15.87
N THR A 184 -13.77 16.17 -16.43
CA THR A 184 -12.81 17.24 -16.15
C THR A 184 -13.26 18.05 -14.93
#